data_AF-A0A0M0BXU1-F1
#
_entry.id   AF-A0A0M0BXU1-F1
#
_cell.length_a   1.000
_cell.length_b   1.000
_cell.length_c   1.000
_cell.angle_alpha   90.00
_cell.angle_beta   90.00
_cell.angle_gamma   90.00
#
_symmetry.space_group_name_H-M   'P 1'
#
loop_
_entity.id
_entity.type
_entity.pdbx_description
1 polymer ?
#
loop_
_entity_poly.entity_id
_entity_poly.type
_entity_poly.pdbx_seq_one_letter_code
_entity_poly.pdbx_strand_id
1 'polypeptide(L)'
;IIVDNSGAGSSLYVDSCTLNGPSTNTGNNIYHKQGYTSVRNYTNIAGKGRAIQCDAGIVELYGSRVEVNSTSDIIQVNAGTLLLDQTLLVNGTTNGTGVDLTTAGAVLSATFTTFAIATGTGYVVDGVAGTFFLYATNSYSNSAAAAYNVKVKNTISALPLTTTFTPSA
;
A
#
# COMPACT_ATOMS: atom_id res chain seq x y z
N ILE A 1 -0.58 10.25 13.65
CA ILE A 1 -0.25 8.87 14.08
C ILE A 1 -1.28 8.44 15.08
N ILE A 2 -2.01 7.37 14.78
CA ILE A 2 -3.01 6.77 15.67
C ILE A 2 -2.38 5.63 16.46
N VAL A 3 -1.51 4.85 15.82
CA VAL A 3 -0.79 3.73 16.44
C VAL A 3 0.68 3.77 16.05
N ASP A 4 1.56 3.64 17.02
CA ASP A 4 3.01 3.52 16.84
C ASP A 4 3.49 2.15 17.34
N ASN A 5 3.95 1.31 16.41
CA ASN A 5 4.50 -0.02 16.64
C ASN A 5 6.02 0.02 16.42
N SER A 6 6.72 0.69 17.35
CA SER A 6 8.17 0.94 17.27
C SER A 6 9.03 0.18 18.29
N GLY A 7 8.43 -0.64 19.15
CA GLY A 7 9.15 -1.33 20.22
C GLY A 7 9.98 -2.50 19.69
N ALA A 8 11.14 -2.76 20.31
CA ALA A 8 11.88 -3.97 19.96
C ALA A 8 11.09 -5.24 20.30
N GLY A 9 10.87 -6.07 19.29
CA GLY A 9 10.04 -7.28 19.40
C GLY A 9 8.54 -7.00 19.55
N SER A 10 8.07 -5.78 19.26
CA SER A 10 6.66 -5.45 19.40
C SER A 10 5.82 -6.05 18.27
N SER A 11 4.58 -6.39 18.62
CA SER A 11 3.57 -6.85 17.67
C SER A 11 2.30 -6.03 17.81
N LEU A 12 1.70 -5.68 16.68
CA LEU A 12 0.42 -4.99 16.61
C LEU A 12 -0.58 -5.85 15.83
N TYR A 13 -1.76 -6.05 16.40
CA TYR A 13 -2.87 -6.75 15.75
C TYR A 13 -4.07 -5.82 15.68
N VAL A 14 -4.56 -5.59 14.46
CA VAL A 14 -5.74 -4.78 14.17
C VAL A 14 -6.72 -5.68 13.42
N ASP A 15 -7.85 -5.99 14.02
CA ASP A 15 -8.76 -7.02 13.52
C ASP A 15 -10.20 -6.52 13.61
N SER A 16 -10.96 -6.69 12.52
CA SER A 16 -12.41 -6.46 12.46
C SER A 16 -12.85 -5.08 12.97
N CYS A 17 -12.07 -4.04 12.69
CA CYS A 17 -12.34 -2.70 13.20
C CYS A 17 -12.24 -1.61 12.12
N THR A 18 -12.58 -0.38 12.50
CA THR A 18 -12.36 0.80 11.65
C THR A 18 -11.34 1.72 12.32
N LEU A 19 -10.22 1.95 11.65
CA LEU A 19 -9.15 2.85 12.07
C LEU A 19 -9.23 4.14 11.24
N ASN A 20 -9.89 5.15 11.79
CA ASN A 20 -10.03 6.45 11.15
C ASN A 20 -9.06 7.46 11.75
N GLY A 21 -8.20 8.03 10.91
CA GLY A 21 -7.41 9.20 11.27
C GLY A 21 -8.30 10.39 11.60
N PRO A 22 -7.89 11.29 12.51
CA PRO A 22 -8.52 12.59 12.65
C PRO A 22 -8.69 13.26 11.29
N SER A 23 -9.78 13.98 11.05
CA SER A 23 -10.06 14.64 9.76
C SER A 23 -9.00 15.67 9.34
N THR A 24 -8.14 16.07 10.28
CA THR A 24 -6.99 16.97 10.13
C THR A 24 -5.65 16.24 10.05
N ASN A 25 -5.60 14.93 10.28
CA ASN A 25 -4.35 14.17 10.27
C ASN A 25 -3.87 13.94 8.83
N THR A 26 -2.81 14.65 8.47
CA THR A 26 -2.06 14.47 7.23
C THR A 26 -0.89 13.50 7.38
N GLY A 27 -0.62 13.02 8.60
CA GLY A 27 0.41 12.03 8.91
C GLY A 27 -0.12 10.60 8.87
N ASN A 28 0.75 9.63 9.17
CA ASN A 28 0.45 8.20 9.11
C ASN A 28 -0.64 7.80 10.12
N ASN A 29 -1.49 6.81 9.79
CA ASN A 29 -2.39 6.21 10.78
C ASN A 29 -1.65 5.16 11.62
N ILE A 30 -1.00 4.20 10.95
CA ILE A 30 -0.12 3.21 11.58
C ILE A 30 1.31 3.54 11.21
N TYR A 31 2.17 3.66 12.23
CA TYR A 31 3.60 3.74 12.04
C TYR A 31 4.25 2.46 12.56
N HIS A 32 4.93 1.72 11.69
CA HIS A 32 5.60 0.46 12.01
C HIS A 32 7.10 0.60 11.79
N LYS A 33 7.92 0.36 12.81
CA LYS A 33 9.39 0.44 12.68
C LYS A 33 10.10 -0.88 12.77
N GLN A 34 9.49 -1.92 13.35
CA GLN A 34 10.09 -3.23 13.54
C GLN A 34 9.07 -4.24 14.08
N GLY A 35 9.44 -5.52 14.07
CA GLY A 35 8.60 -6.60 14.57
C GLY A 35 7.53 -6.98 13.55
N TYR A 36 6.29 -7.12 14.01
CA TYR A 36 5.18 -7.58 13.17
C TYR A 36 3.92 -6.73 13.37
N THR A 37 3.27 -6.33 12.28
CA THR A 37 1.93 -5.73 12.30
C THR A 37 1.01 -6.56 11.41
N SER A 38 -0.16 -6.94 11.93
CA SER A 38 -1.19 -7.63 11.16
C SER A 38 -2.50 -6.87 11.20
N VAL A 39 -3.06 -6.62 10.02
CA VAL A 39 -4.35 -5.95 9.80
C VAL A 39 -5.26 -6.94 9.09
N ARG A 40 -6.35 -7.36 9.73
CA ARG A 40 -7.16 -8.51 9.28
C ARG A 40 -8.66 -8.26 9.29
N ASN A 41 -9.36 -9.15 8.59
CA ASN A 41 -10.81 -9.40 8.66
C ASN A 41 -11.66 -8.14 8.48
N TYR A 42 -11.70 -7.61 7.26
CA TYR A 42 -12.52 -6.45 6.90
C TYR A 42 -12.19 -5.19 7.71
N THR A 43 -10.97 -5.09 8.24
CA THR A 43 -10.51 -3.86 8.86
C THR A 43 -10.48 -2.74 7.82
N ASN A 44 -11.11 -1.62 8.15
CA ASN A 44 -11.12 -0.42 7.32
C ASN A 44 -10.13 0.59 7.90
N ILE A 45 -9.12 0.99 7.13
CA ILE A 45 -8.22 2.08 7.52
C ILE A 45 -8.50 3.27 6.60
N ALA A 46 -8.89 4.41 7.16
CA ALA A 46 -9.13 5.62 6.38
C ALA A 46 -8.37 6.85 6.91
N GLY A 47 -7.87 7.70 6.00
CA GLY A 47 -7.11 8.89 6.37
C GLY A 47 -6.96 9.93 5.24
N LYS A 48 -6.46 11.12 5.62
CA LYS A 48 -6.05 12.18 4.67
C LYS A 48 -4.54 12.23 4.43
N GLY A 49 -3.76 11.50 5.23
CA GLY A 49 -2.34 11.22 4.99
C GLY A 49 -2.15 9.81 4.44
N ARG A 50 -0.97 9.24 4.69
CA ARG A 50 -0.73 7.81 4.46
C ARG A 50 -1.48 6.98 5.49
N ALA A 51 -1.94 5.80 5.10
CA ALA A 51 -2.51 4.86 6.04
C ALA A 51 -1.42 4.18 6.87
N ILE A 52 -0.34 3.71 6.23
CA ILE A 52 0.71 2.93 6.88
C ILE A 52 2.08 3.42 6.41
N GLN A 53 3.03 3.54 7.34
CA GLN A 53 4.45 3.63 7.02
C GLN A 53 5.17 2.44 7.67
N CYS A 54 5.92 1.68 6.87
CA CYS A 54 6.71 0.52 7.27
C CYS A 54 8.21 0.84 7.12
N ASP A 55 8.89 1.11 8.23
CA ASP A 55 10.32 1.42 8.22
C ASP A 55 11.21 0.18 8.26
N ALA A 56 10.78 -0.90 8.93
CA ALA A 56 11.42 -2.21 8.90
C ALA A 56 10.42 -3.27 9.38
N GLY A 57 10.82 -4.55 9.42
CA GLY A 57 9.95 -5.63 9.91
C GLY A 57 8.93 -6.07 8.87
N ILE A 58 7.77 -6.57 9.33
CA ILE A 58 6.72 -7.11 8.46
C ILE A 58 5.38 -6.46 8.81
N VAL A 59 4.71 -5.92 7.79
CA VAL A 59 3.30 -5.54 7.84
C VAL A 59 2.51 -6.46 6.92
N GLU A 60 1.47 -7.07 7.46
CA GLU A 60 0.53 -7.90 6.71
C GLU A 60 -0.86 -7.27 6.70
N LEU A 61 -1.48 -7.19 5.52
CA LEU A 61 -2.88 -6.87 5.35
C LEU A 61 -3.58 -8.07 4.71
N TYR A 62 -4.60 -8.58 5.39
CA TYR A 62 -5.40 -9.70 4.96
C TYR A 62 -6.88 -9.34 4.96
N GLY A 63 -7.55 -9.49 3.82
CA GLY A 63 -9.01 -9.31 3.74
C GLY A 63 -9.48 -7.91 4.16
N SER A 64 -8.65 -6.88 4.01
CA SER A 64 -8.86 -5.55 4.59
C SER A 64 -9.03 -4.47 3.51
N ARG A 65 -9.58 -3.31 3.89
CA ARG A 65 -9.70 -2.13 3.02
C ARG A 65 -8.90 -0.97 3.58
N VAL A 66 -8.09 -0.35 2.74
CA VAL A 66 -7.35 0.86 3.07
C VAL A 66 -7.71 1.94 2.07
N GLU A 67 -8.19 3.08 2.56
CA GLU A 67 -8.61 4.19 1.73
C GLU A 67 -7.97 5.50 2.19
N VAL A 68 -7.33 6.20 1.27
CA VAL A 68 -6.87 7.57 1.52
C VAL A 68 -7.38 8.49 0.43
N ASN A 69 -7.54 9.76 0.77
CA ASN A 69 -7.91 10.80 -0.19
C ASN A 69 -6.85 11.91 -0.13
N SER A 70 -5.69 11.60 -0.72
CA SER A 70 -4.49 12.43 -0.68
C SER A 70 -3.65 12.26 -1.95
N THR A 71 -2.89 13.29 -2.29
CA THR A 71 -1.85 13.21 -3.33
C THR A 71 -0.63 12.41 -2.86
N SER A 72 -0.60 11.95 -1.61
CA SER A 72 0.40 11.01 -1.09
C SER A 72 0.12 9.57 -1.53
N ASP A 73 1.07 8.69 -1.22
CA ASP A 73 0.91 7.24 -1.26
C ASP A 73 -0.07 6.73 -0.17
N ILE A 74 -0.72 5.57 -0.40
CA ILE A 74 -1.52 4.90 0.63
C ILE A 74 -0.60 4.30 1.69
N ILE A 75 0.45 3.61 1.22
CA ILE A 75 1.40 2.91 2.07
C ILE A 75 2.83 3.22 1.61
N GLN A 76 3.66 3.67 2.54
CA GLN A 76 5.10 3.82 2.32
C GLN A 76 5.84 2.65 2.95
N VAL A 77 6.77 2.06 2.19
CA VAL A 77 7.70 1.04 2.68
C VAL A 77 9.12 1.56 2.51
N ASN A 78 9.79 1.84 3.63
CA ASN A 78 11.15 2.32 3.63
C ASN A 78 12.15 1.16 3.61
N ALA A 79 12.19 0.26 4.60
CA ALA A 79 13.11 -0.88 4.63
C ALA A 79 12.54 -2.17 5.25
N GLY A 80 11.23 -2.41 5.07
CA GLY A 80 10.55 -3.61 5.56
C GLY A 80 9.78 -4.36 4.47
N THR A 81 8.99 -5.34 4.90
CA THR A 81 8.16 -6.16 4.02
C THR A 81 6.69 -5.83 4.21
N LEU A 82 6.01 -5.54 3.11
CA LEU A 82 4.56 -5.41 3.03
C LEU A 82 3.96 -6.62 2.33
N LEU A 83 3.09 -7.33 3.02
CA LEU A 83 2.34 -8.48 2.50
C LEU A 83 0.88 -8.08 2.34
N LEU A 84 0.35 -8.20 1.14
CA LEU A 84 -1.06 -7.95 0.81
C LEU A 84 -1.70 -9.26 0.34
N ASP A 85 -2.79 -9.63 0.99
CA ASP A 85 -3.65 -10.73 0.54
C ASP A 85 -5.12 -10.31 0.67
N GLN A 86 -5.91 -10.56 -0.39
CA GLN A 86 -7.33 -10.21 -0.43
C GLN A 86 -7.63 -8.77 0.03
N THR A 87 -6.74 -7.83 -0.28
CA THR A 87 -6.79 -6.46 0.24
C THR A 87 -7.27 -5.50 -0.85
N LEU A 88 -8.09 -4.51 -0.47
CA LEU A 88 -8.50 -3.40 -1.32
C LEU A 88 -7.76 -2.13 -0.92
N LEU A 89 -6.96 -1.58 -1.83
CA LEU A 89 -6.26 -0.32 -1.65
C LEU A 89 -6.92 0.76 -2.52
N VAL A 90 -7.43 1.83 -1.91
CA VAL A 90 -8.14 2.92 -2.59
C VAL A 90 -7.41 4.23 -2.37
N ASN A 91 -7.08 4.93 -3.45
CA ASN A 91 -6.72 6.35 -3.39
C ASN A 91 -7.60 7.14 -4.37
N GLY A 92 -8.58 7.87 -3.84
CA GLY A 92 -9.56 8.61 -4.64
C GLY A 92 -9.06 9.94 -5.19
N THR A 93 -7.83 10.36 -4.85
CA THR A 93 -7.31 11.68 -5.22
C THR A 93 -6.42 11.60 -6.46
N THR A 94 -6.66 12.50 -7.43
CA THR A 94 -5.82 12.65 -8.62
C THR A 94 -4.34 12.78 -8.24
N ASN A 95 -3.48 12.06 -8.95
CA ASN A 95 -2.03 11.95 -8.67
C ASN A 95 -1.63 11.21 -7.38
N GLY A 96 -2.58 10.60 -6.66
CA GLY A 96 -2.25 9.73 -5.53
C GLY A 96 -1.57 8.43 -5.97
N THR A 97 -0.72 7.87 -5.11
CA THR A 97 -0.02 6.60 -5.33
C THR A 97 -0.60 5.51 -4.43
N GLY A 98 -0.54 4.25 -4.86
CA GLY A 98 -0.91 3.07 -4.06
C GLY A 98 0.14 2.75 -3.00
N VAL A 99 1.20 2.05 -3.40
CA VAL A 99 2.34 1.69 -2.54
C VAL A 99 3.61 2.37 -3.05
N ASP A 100 4.40 2.95 -2.16
CA ASP A 100 5.71 3.56 -2.49
C ASP A 100 6.86 2.82 -1.78
N LEU A 101 7.79 2.27 -2.57
CA LEU A 101 8.98 1.53 -2.13
C LEU A 101 10.23 2.42 -2.21
N THR A 102 10.59 3.08 -1.11
CA THR A 102 11.52 4.21 -1.16
C THR A 102 13.00 3.81 -1.11
N THR A 103 13.34 2.64 -0.54
CA THR A 103 14.73 2.18 -0.45
C THR A 103 14.90 0.73 -0.93
N ALA A 104 16.15 0.29 -1.09
CA ALA A 104 16.48 -1.07 -1.56
C ALA A 104 16.05 -2.20 -0.61
N GLY A 105 15.84 -1.90 0.66
CA GLY A 105 15.33 -2.88 1.64
C GLY A 105 13.81 -3.03 1.63
N ALA A 106 13.08 -2.24 0.84
CA ALA A 106 11.63 -2.27 0.78
C ALA A 106 11.13 -3.43 -0.10
N VAL A 107 10.23 -4.25 0.44
CA VAL A 107 9.63 -5.39 -0.26
C VAL A 107 8.12 -5.26 -0.26
N LEU A 108 7.50 -5.41 -1.44
CA LEU A 108 6.06 -5.63 -1.59
C LEU A 108 5.79 -7.04 -2.11
N SER A 109 4.89 -7.78 -1.46
CA SER A 109 4.26 -8.96 -2.02
C SER A 109 2.75 -8.78 -2.03
N ALA A 110 2.11 -8.90 -3.20
CA ALA A 110 0.67 -8.76 -3.33
C ALA A 110 0.04 -9.98 -4.02
N THR A 111 -0.98 -10.52 -3.38
CA THR A 111 -1.78 -11.66 -3.84
C THR A 111 -3.27 -11.28 -3.72
N PHE A 112 -4.09 -11.61 -4.72
CA PHE A 112 -5.54 -11.31 -4.71
C PHE A 112 -5.90 -9.88 -4.31
N THR A 113 -5.02 -8.92 -4.60
CA THR A 113 -5.16 -7.53 -4.15
C THR A 113 -5.80 -6.70 -5.25
N THR A 114 -6.71 -5.81 -4.84
CA THR A 114 -7.33 -4.83 -5.73
C THR A 114 -6.75 -3.45 -5.46
N PHE A 115 -6.23 -2.81 -6.49
CA PHE A 115 -5.77 -1.43 -6.43
C PHE A 115 -6.75 -0.53 -7.18
N ALA A 116 -7.37 0.39 -6.45
CA ALA A 116 -8.32 1.37 -6.95
C ALA A 116 -7.74 2.78 -6.82
N ILE A 117 -6.91 3.18 -7.79
CA ILE A 117 -6.16 4.44 -7.75
C ILE A 117 -6.74 5.40 -8.80
N ALA A 118 -7.03 6.63 -8.38
CA ALA A 118 -7.49 7.68 -9.28
C ALA A 118 -6.45 8.02 -10.34
N THR A 119 -6.91 8.49 -11.50
CA THR A 119 -6.03 8.76 -12.64
C THR A 119 -5.13 9.98 -12.42
N GLY A 120 -3.99 10.00 -13.11
CA GLY A 120 -3.01 11.09 -13.04
C GLY A 120 -1.57 10.61 -13.22
N THR A 121 -0.65 11.30 -12.54
CA THR A 121 0.78 10.99 -12.52
C THR A 121 1.17 9.92 -11.51
N GLY A 122 0.28 9.59 -10.56
CA GLY A 122 0.49 8.58 -9.53
C GLY A 122 0.56 7.15 -10.09
N TYR A 123 1.11 6.25 -9.27
CA TYR A 123 1.39 4.86 -9.60
C TYR A 123 0.58 3.92 -8.71
N VAL A 124 0.30 2.71 -9.19
CA VAL A 124 -0.22 1.65 -8.31
C VAL A 124 0.88 1.17 -7.36
N VAL A 125 2.09 1.02 -7.89
CA VAL A 125 3.32 0.79 -7.14
C VAL A 125 4.41 1.72 -7.69
N ASP A 126 4.93 2.61 -6.85
CA ASP A 126 6.12 3.44 -7.11
C ASP A 126 7.33 2.90 -6.34
N GLY A 127 8.53 3.26 -6.78
CA GLY A 127 9.77 2.95 -6.08
C GLY A 127 11.02 3.13 -6.94
N VAL A 128 12.13 3.46 -6.29
CA VAL A 128 13.42 3.74 -6.96
C VAL A 128 14.45 2.63 -6.83
N ALA A 129 14.33 1.78 -5.79
CA ALA A 129 15.35 0.76 -5.50
C ALA A 129 14.85 -0.53 -4.84
N GLY A 130 13.55 -0.64 -4.47
CA GLY A 130 13.00 -1.79 -3.74
C GLY A 130 12.83 -3.06 -4.59
N THR A 131 12.15 -4.06 -4.03
CA THR A 131 11.72 -5.27 -4.74
C THR A 131 10.20 -5.43 -4.64
N PHE A 132 9.55 -5.85 -5.72
CA PHE A 132 8.12 -6.14 -5.70
C PHE A 132 7.83 -7.50 -6.35
N PHE A 133 6.85 -8.19 -5.78
CA PHE A 133 6.36 -9.48 -6.26
C PHE A 133 4.84 -9.42 -6.37
N LEU A 134 4.32 -9.71 -7.56
CA LEU A 134 2.88 -9.85 -7.79
C LEU A 134 2.57 -11.31 -8.07
N TYR A 135 1.79 -11.92 -7.18
CA TYR A 135 1.38 -13.32 -7.28
C TYR A 135 -0.13 -13.41 -7.52
N ALA A 136 -0.56 -14.50 -8.17
CA ALA A 136 -1.96 -14.75 -8.51
C ALA A 136 -2.64 -13.57 -9.24
N THR A 137 -3.97 -13.55 -9.25
CA THR A 137 -4.73 -12.48 -9.91
C THR A 137 -4.81 -11.25 -9.01
N ASN A 138 -4.06 -10.21 -9.36
CA ASN A 138 -4.27 -8.86 -8.81
C ASN A 138 -5.16 -8.07 -9.77
N SER A 139 -6.08 -7.29 -9.21
CA SER A 139 -7.04 -6.48 -9.98
C SER A 139 -6.70 -5.01 -9.89
N TYR A 140 -6.94 -4.28 -10.98
CA TYR A 140 -6.69 -2.84 -11.05
C TYR A 140 -7.96 -2.17 -11.55
N SER A 141 -8.54 -1.28 -10.74
CA SER A 141 -9.77 -0.56 -11.08
C SER A 141 -9.50 0.93 -11.11
N ASN A 142 -9.70 1.57 -12.26
CA ASN A 142 -9.76 3.01 -12.30
C ASN A 142 -11.14 3.44 -11.78
N SER A 143 -11.21 4.42 -10.87
CA SER A 143 -12.49 5.07 -10.59
C SER A 143 -12.92 5.89 -11.82
N ALA A 144 -13.71 5.27 -12.71
CA ALA A 144 -14.57 5.82 -13.76
C ALA A 144 -14.05 6.90 -14.75
N ALA A 145 -12.83 7.42 -14.65
CA ALA A 145 -12.33 8.48 -15.51
C ALA A 145 -11.11 8.01 -16.33
N ALA A 146 -11.37 7.51 -17.54
CA ALA A 146 -10.48 7.35 -18.71
C ALA A 146 -9.02 6.85 -18.51
N ALA A 147 -8.69 5.77 -19.24
CA ALA A 147 -7.37 5.16 -19.48
C ALA A 147 -6.67 4.50 -18.28
N TYR A 148 -6.48 3.18 -18.37
CA TYR A 148 -5.77 2.29 -17.43
C TYR A 148 -4.48 2.93 -16.89
N ASN A 149 -4.48 3.43 -15.65
CA ASN A 149 -3.29 4.05 -15.05
C ASN A 149 -2.56 3.05 -14.16
N VAL A 150 -2.40 1.83 -14.65
CA VAL A 150 -1.64 0.78 -13.97
C VAL A 150 -0.17 1.01 -14.28
N LYS A 151 0.42 1.95 -13.56
CA LYS A 151 1.85 2.22 -13.65
C LYS A 151 2.54 1.50 -12.50
N VAL A 152 3.46 0.61 -12.86
CA VAL A 152 4.49 0.09 -11.97
C VAL A 152 5.81 0.63 -12.49
N LYS A 153 6.61 1.25 -11.61
CA LYS A 153 7.88 1.83 -12.03
C LYS A 153 8.90 0.74 -12.38
N ASN A 154 9.41 0.79 -13.61
CA ASN A 154 10.23 -0.25 -14.25
C ASN A 154 11.66 -0.39 -13.63
N THR A 155 12.09 0.52 -12.76
CA THR A 155 13.40 0.41 -12.08
C THR A 155 13.42 -0.62 -10.95
N ILE A 156 12.30 -1.26 -10.65
CA ILE A 156 12.15 -2.28 -9.61
C ILE A 156 12.24 -3.66 -10.29
N SER A 157 13.33 -4.42 -10.12
CA SER A 157 13.53 -5.76 -10.73
C SER A 157 13.09 -6.88 -9.76
N ALA A 158 12.59 -8.07 -10.15
CA ALA A 158 12.32 -8.69 -11.44
C ALA A 158 11.01 -9.53 -11.40
N LEU A 159 10.28 -9.55 -12.52
CA LEU A 159 8.96 -10.18 -12.68
C LEU A 159 9.05 -11.54 -13.40
N PRO A 160 8.41 -12.61 -12.90
CA PRO A 160 7.66 -13.53 -13.75
C PRO A 160 6.22 -12.98 -13.83
N LEU A 161 5.99 -12.10 -14.80
CA LEU A 161 4.66 -11.57 -15.11
C LEU A 161 3.80 -12.72 -15.70
N THR A 162 2.84 -13.28 -14.96
CA THR A 162 1.83 -14.20 -15.53
C THR A 162 0.58 -13.48 -16.03
N THR A 163 0.51 -12.16 -15.86
CA THR A 163 -0.57 -11.30 -16.35
C THR A 163 0.04 -10.14 -17.11
N THR A 164 -0.41 -9.91 -18.34
CA THR A 164 0.08 -8.84 -19.21
C THR A 164 -0.24 -7.49 -18.59
N PHE A 165 0.78 -6.76 -18.14
CA PHE A 165 0.68 -5.31 -17.93
C PHE A 165 0.99 -4.63 -19.25
N THR A 166 0.19 -3.62 -19.61
CA THR A 166 0.61 -2.62 -20.59
C THR A 166 1.19 -1.46 -19.79
N PRO A 167 2.53 -1.29 -19.72
CA PRO A 167 3.11 -0.08 -19.15
C PRO A 167 2.61 1.11 -19.97
N SER A 168 2.18 2.18 -19.32
CA SER A 168 1.98 3.44 -20.05
C SER A 168 3.36 3.98 -20.45
N ALA A 169 3.50 4.36 -21.71
CA ALA A 169 4.65 5.09 -22.24
C ALA A 169 4.94 6.38 -21.44
#